data_AF-W7WHW6-F1
#
_entry.id   AF-W7WHW6-F1
#
_cell.length_a   1.000
_cell.length_b   1.000
_cell.length_c   1.000
_cell.angle_alpha   90.00
_cell.angle_beta   90.00
_cell.angle_gamma   90.00
#
_symmetry.space_group_name_H-M   'P 1'
#
loop_
_entity.id
_entity.type
_entity.pdbx_description
1 polymer ?
#
loop_
_entity_poly.entity_id
_entity_poly.type
_entity_poly.pdbx_seq_one_letter_code
_entity_poly.pdbx_strand_id
1 'polypeptide(L)'
;MNAIPLTPGVLPRRRVLVAGLASLATGGLAGCAPGRIERFATWAEARNAVFALAQPGSRWRSNGHWSLSQALQHLAQSVEGSLAGYPRLKPAWFTHTVGAAAHAVFEARGRMTHPLDEPLPGAAPLDAALPPDAAALRLLRAMDAFEAHDGALAPHFAYGVLDKPAYARAHQMHLAAHWQQFEETRLA
;
A
#
# COMPACT_ATOMS: atom_id res chain seq x y z
N MET A 1 -8.02 -72.52 -56.46
CA MET A 1 -8.70 -71.36 -57.10
C MET A 1 -9.87 -71.00 -56.18
N ASN A 2 -10.02 -69.86 -55.53
CA ASN A 2 -9.26 -68.61 -55.45
C ASN A 2 -9.49 -68.04 -54.04
N ALA A 3 -8.43 -67.49 -53.45
CA ALA A 3 -8.51 -66.67 -52.25
C ALA A 3 -9.12 -65.30 -52.59
N ILE A 4 -10.02 -64.79 -51.75
CA ILE A 4 -10.49 -63.40 -51.81
C ILE A 4 -9.83 -62.65 -50.64
N PRO A 5 -9.10 -61.54 -50.90
CA PRO A 5 -8.28 -60.86 -49.90
C PRO A 5 -9.08 -59.90 -49.01
N LEU A 6 -8.60 -59.74 -47.79
CA LEU A 6 -9.01 -58.72 -46.81
C LEU A 6 -8.45 -57.35 -47.22
N THR A 7 -9.32 -56.36 -47.42
CA THR A 7 -8.94 -54.94 -47.55
C THR A 7 -8.88 -54.27 -46.18
N PRO A 8 -7.79 -53.59 -45.78
CA PRO A 8 -7.79 -52.75 -44.59
C PRO A 8 -8.43 -51.40 -44.89
N GLY A 9 -9.44 -51.03 -44.10
CA GLY A 9 -10.06 -49.71 -44.13
C GLY A 9 -9.09 -48.63 -43.65
N VAL A 10 -8.86 -47.63 -44.51
CA VAL A 10 -8.08 -46.42 -44.19
C VAL A 10 -8.93 -45.52 -43.29
N LEU A 11 -8.48 -45.30 -42.05
CA LEU A 11 -9.07 -44.28 -41.17
C LEU A 11 -8.70 -42.87 -41.65
N PRO A 12 -9.62 -41.89 -41.61
CA PRO A 12 -9.33 -40.53 -42.07
C PRO A 12 -8.39 -39.82 -41.09
N ARG A 13 -7.27 -39.31 -41.61
CA ARG A 13 -6.37 -38.38 -40.91
C ARG A 13 -7.17 -37.13 -40.50
N ARG A 14 -7.49 -37.01 -39.21
CA ARG A 14 -7.92 -35.73 -38.62
C ARG A 14 -6.78 -34.73 -38.78
N ARG A 15 -6.93 -33.82 -39.74
CA ARG A 15 -6.10 -32.61 -39.83
C ARG A 15 -6.53 -31.70 -38.68
N VAL A 16 -5.79 -31.76 -37.58
CA VAL A 16 -5.87 -30.75 -36.53
C VAL A 16 -5.26 -29.49 -37.11
N LEU A 17 -6.11 -28.52 -37.46
CA LEU A 17 -5.70 -27.14 -37.68
C LEU A 17 -5.17 -26.62 -36.34
N VAL A 18 -3.86 -26.63 -36.19
CA VAL A 18 -3.17 -25.82 -35.17
C VAL A 18 -3.33 -24.37 -35.61
N ALA A 19 -4.45 -23.76 -35.22
CA ALA A 19 -4.62 -22.33 -35.30
C ALA A 19 -3.55 -21.71 -34.40
N GLY A 20 -2.63 -20.96 -35.02
CA GLY A 20 -1.51 -20.35 -34.33
C GLY A 20 -1.98 -19.54 -33.14
N LEU A 21 -1.40 -19.83 -31.98
CA LEU A 21 -1.37 -18.89 -30.87
C LEU A 21 -0.64 -17.65 -31.40
N ALA A 22 -1.40 -16.64 -31.79
CA ALA A 22 -0.91 -15.28 -31.81
C ALA A 22 -0.50 -14.99 -30.37
N SER A 23 0.79 -15.10 -30.10
CA SER A 23 1.41 -14.52 -28.93
C SER A 23 1.11 -13.02 -29.01
N LEU A 24 0.00 -12.59 -28.41
CA LEU A 24 -0.09 -11.24 -27.90
C LEU A 24 1.14 -11.10 -27.03
N ALA A 25 2.15 -10.41 -27.54
CA ALA A 25 3.15 -9.83 -26.68
C ALA A 25 2.36 -9.01 -25.67
N THR A 26 2.11 -9.57 -24.49
CA THR A 26 1.92 -8.78 -23.30
C THR A 26 3.18 -7.95 -23.24
N GLY A 27 3.12 -6.75 -23.82
CA GLY A 27 4.15 -5.75 -23.64
C GLY A 27 4.21 -5.56 -22.14
N GLY A 28 5.14 -6.29 -21.51
CA GLY A 28 5.52 -6.03 -20.15
C GLY A 28 5.92 -4.57 -20.18
N LEU A 29 5.15 -3.74 -19.47
CA LEU A 29 5.58 -2.39 -19.16
C LEU A 29 6.94 -2.56 -18.50
N ALA A 30 8.00 -2.38 -19.29
CA ALA A 30 9.36 -2.45 -18.81
C ALA A 30 9.43 -1.44 -17.67
N GLY A 31 9.69 -1.97 -16.48
CA GLY A 31 9.41 -1.32 -15.22
C GLY A 31 10.06 0.05 -15.15
N CYS A 32 9.24 1.08 -15.04
CA CYS A 32 9.66 2.25 -14.30
C CYS A 32 10.00 1.74 -12.89
N ALA A 33 11.28 1.77 -12.53
CA ALA A 33 11.67 1.56 -11.14
C ALA A 33 10.80 2.49 -10.27
N PRO A 34 10.32 2.01 -9.10
CA PRO A 34 9.55 2.87 -8.21
C PRO A 34 10.29 4.18 -7.94
N GLY A 35 9.55 5.28 -7.91
CA GLY A 35 10.11 6.58 -7.62
C GLY A 35 10.77 6.60 -6.25
N ARG A 36 11.81 7.42 -6.09
CA ARG A 36 12.44 7.64 -4.79
C ARG A 36 11.41 8.24 -3.85
N ILE A 37 11.18 7.61 -2.69
CA ILE A 37 10.27 8.14 -1.70
C ILE A 37 10.81 9.46 -1.14
N GLU A 38 9.95 10.48 -1.10
CA GLU A 38 10.26 11.75 -0.47
C GLU A 38 10.41 11.59 1.04
N ARG A 39 11.35 12.33 1.64
CA ARG A 39 11.67 12.36 3.07
C ARG A 39 12.25 11.07 3.67
N PHE A 40 11.64 9.90 3.49
CA PHE A 40 12.03 8.65 4.15
C PHE A 40 12.42 7.59 3.14
N ALA A 41 13.73 7.41 2.91
CA ALA A 41 14.23 6.43 1.95
C ALA A 41 13.97 4.98 2.41
N THR A 42 13.93 4.74 3.72
CA THR A 42 13.75 3.41 4.31
C THR A 42 12.70 3.40 5.41
N TRP A 43 12.15 2.22 5.70
CA TRP A 43 11.24 2.02 6.83
C TRP A 43 11.92 2.37 8.17
N ALA A 44 13.18 2.00 8.34
CA ALA A 44 13.96 2.32 9.53
C ALA A 44 14.13 3.84 9.73
N GLU A 45 14.36 4.59 8.65
CA GLU A 45 14.44 6.06 8.72
C GLU A 45 13.11 6.70 9.14
N ALA A 46 12.00 6.25 8.54
CA ALA A 46 10.65 6.66 8.93
C ALA A 46 10.39 6.37 10.42
N ARG A 47 10.70 5.16 10.88
CA ARG A 47 10.52 4.75 12.27
C ARG A 47 11.35 5.59 13.23
N ASN A 48 12.62 5.85 12.90
CA ASN A 48 13.50 6.68 13.73
C ASN A 48 13.00 8.12 13.84
N ALA A 49 12.40 8.66 12.77
CA ALA A 49 11.77 9.98 12.81
C ALA A 49 10.55 9.99 13.75
N VAL A 50 9.69 8.97 13.71
CA VAL A 50 8.57 8.85 14.66
C VAL A 50 9.07 8.67 16.10
N PHE A 51 10.17 7.93 16.30
CA PHE A 51 10.80 7.78 17.61
C PHE A 51 11.28 9.11 18.19
N ALA A 52 11.75 10.05 17.36
CA ALA A 52 12.09 11.40 17.80
C ALA A 52 10.86 12.18 18.29
N LEU A 53 9.70 12.01 17.65
CA LEU A 53 8.43 12.64 18.09
C LEU A 53 7.94 12.12 19.44
N ALA A 54 8.24 10.86 19.76
CA ALA A 54 7.86 10.20 21.00
C ALA A 54 8.74 10.59 22.21
N GLN A 55 9.84 11.34 21.99
CA GLN A 55 10.73 11.70 23.09
C GLN A 55 10.07 12.72 24.04
N PRO A 56 10.27 12.57 25.36
CA PRO A 56 9.85 13.58 26.33
C PRO A 56 10.41 14.96 25.97
N GLY A 57 9.56 15.98 26.02
CA GLY A 57 9.95 17.35 25.69
C GLY A 57 10.13 17.63 24.20
N SER A 58 9.75 16.70 23.32
CA SER A 58 9.59 16.93 21.88
C SER A 58 8.82 18.22 21.62
N ARG A 59 9.35 19.07 20.74
CA ARG A 59 8.79 20.40 20.41
C ARG A 59 8.05 20.41 19.08
N TRP A 60 7.80 19.23 18.53
CA TRP A 60 7.10 19.08 17.27
C TRP A 60 5.63 19.43 17.44
N ARG A 61 5.08 20.09 16.42
CA ARG A 61 3.66 20.38 16.28
C ARG A 61 3.24 20.17 14.83
N SER A 62 1.93 20.15 14.60
CA SER A 62 1.36 20.20 13.25
C SER A 62 0.86 21.61 12.98
N ASN A 63 1.12 22.12 11.78
CA ASN A 63 0.53 23.37 11.26
C ASN A 63 -0.66 23.11 10.31
N GLY A 64 -1.08 21.86 10.17
CA GLY A 64 -2.28 21.46 9.43
C GLY A 64 -3.56 21.61 10.25
N HIS A 65 -4.68 21.14 9.69
CA HIS A 65 -5.98 21.16 10.37
C HIS A 65 -6.06 20.18 11.56
N TRP A 66 -5.27 19.11 11.52
CA TRP A 66 -5.14 18.16 12.63
C TRP A 66 -3.99 18.53 13.54
N SER A 67 -4.17 18.32 14.84
CA SER A 67 -3.06 18.36 15.80
C SER A 67 -2.03 17.28 15.46
N LEU A 68 -0.80 17.42 15.96
CA LEU A 68 0.23 16.39 15.78
C LEU A 68 -0.26 15.01 16.28
N SER A 69 -0.97 15.00 17.41
CA SER A 69 -1.56 13.78 17.97
C SER A 69 -2.57 13.13 17.02
N GLN A 70 -3.48 13.91 16.42
CA GLN A 70 -4.48 13.39 15.48
C GLN A 70 -3.82 12.82 14.22
N ALA A 71 -2.86 13.51 13.64
CA ALA A 71 -2.13 13.01 12.47
C ALA A 71 -1.38 11.70 12.78
N LEU A 72 -0.73 11.60 13.94
CA LEU A 72 -0.04 10.37 14.38
C LEU A 72 -1.01 9.21 14.63
N GLN A 73 -2.19 9.48 15.20
CA GLN A 73 -3.25 8.48 15.36
C GLN A 73 -3.78 8.00 14.00
N HIS A 74 -3.97 8.90 13.04
CA HIS A 74 -4.40 8.54 11.69
C HIS A 74 -3.38 7.64 10.99
N LEU A 75 -2.10 8.00 11.06
CA LEU A 75 -1.01 7.17 10.55
C LEU A 75 -0.97 5.79 11.22
N ALA A 76 -1.21 5.73 12.54
CA ALA A 76 -1.28 4.47 13.27
C ALA A 76 -2.45 3.60 12.78
N GLN A 77 -3.65 4.17 12.63
CA GLN A 77 -4.82 3.47 12.08
C GLN A 77 -4.55 2.91 10.67
N SER A 78 -3.80 3.65 9.85
CA SER A 78 -3.44 3.19 8.50
C SER A 78 -2.56 1.94 8.53
N VAL A 79 -1.55 1.89 9.40
CA VAL A 79 -0.65 0.73 9.55
C VAL A 79 -1.36 -0.43 10.25
N GLU A 80 -2.14 -0.16 11.31
CA GLU A 80 -2.94 -1.18 11.98
C GLU A 80 -3.94 -1.84 11.02
N GLY A 81 -4.53 -1.06 10.11
CA GLY A 81 -5.46 -1.55 9.10
C GLY A 81 -4.84 -2.53 8.10
N SER A 82 -3.53 -2.44 7.81
CA SER A 82 -2.87 -3.41 6.92
C SER A 82 -2.71 -4.78 7.57
N LEU A 83 -2.72 -4.83 8.91
CA LEU A 83 -2.62 -6.06 9.71
C LEU A 83 -4.00 -6.63 10.06
N ALA A 84 -4.87 -5.80 10.65
CA ALA A 84 -6.15 -6.23 11.21
C ALA A 84 -7.33 -6.07 10.23
N GLY A 85 -7.13 -5.35 9.13
CA GLY A 85 -8.18 -4.95 8.20
C GLY A 85 -8.71 -3.54 8.45
N TYR A 86 -9.15 -2.91 7.37
CA TYR A 86 -9.76 -1.59 7.42
C TYR A 86 -11.27 -1.69 7.71
N PRO A 87 -11.85 -0.80 8.53
CA PRO A 87 -13.27 -0.88 8.92
C PRO A 87 -14.25 -0.78 7.75
N ARG A 88 -13.86 -0.08 6.69
CA ARG A 88 -14.67 0.07 5.47
C ARG A 88 -13.79 0.17 4.24
N LEU A 89 -13.97 -0.77 3.32
CA LEU A 89 -13.33 -0.76 2.01
C LEU A 89 -14.15 0.08 1.01
N LYS A 90 -13.48 0.65 0.01
CA LYS A 90 -14.14 1.12 -1.21
C LYS A 90 -14.75 -0.10 -1.96
N PRO A 91 -15.76 0.10 -2.82
CA PRO A 91 -16.33 -1.00 -3.61
C PRO A 91 -15.27 -1.75 -4.43
N ALA A 92 -15.48 -3.05 -4.65
CA ALA A 92 -14.50 -3.91 -5.33
C ALA A 92 -14.08 -3.40 -6.72
N TRP A 93 -15.02 -2.84 -7.49
CA TRP A 93 -14.68 -2.26 -8.79
C TRP A 93 -13.67 -1.11 -8.65
N PHE A 94 -13.74 -0.31 -7.58
CA PHE A 94 -12.85 0.82 -7.36
C PHE A 94 -11.45 0.33 -6.96
N THR A 95 -11.36 -0.58 -5.98
CA THR A 95 -10.08 -1.09 -5.50
C THR A 95 -9.33 -1.87 -6.58
N HIS A 96 -10.05 -2.50 -7.52
CA HIS A 96 -9.46 -3.22 -8.65
C HIS A 96 -9.16 -2.34 -9.89
N THR A 97 -9.57 -1.06 -9.89
CA THR A 97 -9.35 -0.15 -11.03
C THR A 97 -8.71 1.16 -10.59
N VAL A 98 -9.51 2.19 -10.28
CA VAL A 98 -9.06 3.54 -9.93
C VAL A 98 -8.10 3.54 -8.75
N GLY A 99 -8.39 2.74 -7.73
CA GLY A 99 -7.56 2.58 -6.55
C GLY A 99 -6.18 2.01 -6.86
N ALA A 100 -6.13 0.88 -7.58
CA ALA A 100 -4.89 0.26 -8.01
C ALA A 100 -4.08 1.19 -8.94
N ALA A 101 -4.75 1.91 -9.85
CA ALA A 101 -4.11 2.88 -10.73
C ALA A 101 -3.52 4.07 -9.96
N ALA A 102 -4.24 4.61 -8.98
CA ALA A 102 -3.75 5.67 -8.11
C ALA A 102 -2.50 5.22 -7.33
N HIS A 103 -2.54 4.01 -6.77
CA HIS A 103 -1.38 3.41 -6.09
C HIS A 103 -0.16 3.29 -7.02
N ALA A 104 -0.34 2.76 -8.23
CA ALA A 104 0.74 2.65 -9.21
C ALA A 104 1.35 4.01 -9.58
N VAL A 105 0.52 5.06 -9.67
CA VAL A 105 0.98 6.42 -9.92
C VAL A 105 1.78 6.98 -8.74
N PHE A 106 1.35 6.74 -7.50
CA PHE A 106 2.10 7.14 -6.31
C PHE A 106 3.43 6.40 -6.21
N GLU A 107 3.42 5.10 -6.47
CA GLU A 107 4.63 4.26 -6.51
C GLU A 107 5.64 4.77 -7.53
N ALA A 108 5.19 5.08 -8.76
CA ALA A 108 6.04 5.63 -9.80
C ALA A 108 6.63 7.00 -9.44
N ARG A 109 5.90 7.80 -8.64
CA ARG A 109 6.35 9.13 -8.19
C ARG A 109 7.18 9.10 -6.91
N GLY A 110 7.05 8.06 -6.08
CA GLY A 110 7.56 8.05 -4.71
C GLY A 110 6.85 9.05 -3.80
N ARG A 111 5.62 9.47 -4.16
CA ARG A 111 4.85 10.47 -3.40
C ARG A 111 3.36 10.19 -3.47
N MET A 112 2.73 10.14 -2.31
CA MET A 112 1.27 10.08 -2.16
C MET A 112 0.68 11.49 -2.11
N THR A 113 -0.53 11.67 -2.64
CA THR A 113 -1.28 12.93 -2.50
C THR A 113 -2.72 12.61 -2.16
N HIS A 114 -3.19 13.12 -1.03
CA HIS A 114 -4.54 12.98 -0.52
C HIS A 114 -4.86 14.16 0.41
N PRO A 115 -6.14 14.41 0.73
CA PRO A 115 -6.49 15.34 1.79
C PRO A 115 -5.89 14.88 3.13
N LEU A 116 -5.15 15.76 3.79
CA LEU A 116 -4.42 15.46 5.02
C LEU A 116 -5.27 15.56 6.29
N ASP A 117 -6.55 15.87 6.14
CA ASP A 117 -7.56 16.00 7.19
C ASP A 117 -8.80 15.14 6.94
N GLU A 118 -8.69 14.11 6.08
CA GLU A 118 -9.75 13.14 5.80
C GLU A 118 -9.61 11.89 6.69
N PRO A 119 -10.58 11.62 7.61
CA PRO A 119 -10.54 10.41 8.42
C PRO A 119 -10.61 9.13 7.58
N LEU A 120 -9.96 8.07 8.08
CA LEU A 120 -10.08 6.76 7.47
C LEU A 120 -11.54 6.27 7.55
N PRO A 121 -12.15 5.78 6.45
CA PRO A 121 -13.57 5.42 6.43
C PRO A 121 -13.95 4.40 7.52
N GLY A 122 -14.82 4.83 8.44
CA GLY A 122 -15.33 3.99 9.52
C GLY A 122 -14.33 3.72 10.66
N ALA A 123 -13.16 4.34 10.67
CA ALA A 123 -12.23 4.25 11.78
C ALA A 123 -12.73 5.01 13.01
N ALA A 124 -12.17 4.67 14.17
CA ALA A 124 -12.45 5.39 15.41
C ALA A 124 -12.08 6.88 15.27
N PRO A 125 -12.85 7.81 15.86
CA PRO A 125 -12.53 9.23 15.87
C PRO A 125 -11.12 9.50 16.44
N LEU A 126 -10.45 10.52 15.90
CA LEU A 126 -9.13 10.96 16.36
C LEU A 126 -9.27 11.88 17.58
N ASP A 127 -8.54 11.61 18.66
CA ASP A 127 -8.60 12.39 19.88
C ASP A 127 -7.54 13.50 19.90
N ALA A 128 -7.96 14.76 19.82
CA ALA A 128 -7.06 15.91 19.87
C ALA A 128 -6.41 16.12 21.25
N ALA A 129 -7.02 15.62 22.33
CA ALA A 129 -6.53 15.77 23.69
C ALA A 129 -5.49 14.72 24.09
N LEU A 130 -5.35 13.63 23.31
CA LEU A 130 -4.31 12.64 23.55
C LEU A 130 -2.92 13.28 23.41
N PRO A 131 -2.00 13.10 24.38
CA PRO A 131 -0.63 13.59 24.27
C PRO A 131 0.06 13.09 22.99
N PRO A 132 0.77 13.96 22.23
CA PRO A 132 1.41 13.57 20.97
C PRO A 132 2.46 12.46 21.10
N ASP A 133 3.15 12.39 22.23
CA ASP A 133 4.11 11.32 22.55
C ASP A 133 3.40 9.96 22.69
N ALA A 134 2.24 9.92 23.36
CA ALA A 134 1.42 8.71 23.45
C ALA A 134 0.90 8.26 22.06
N ALA A 135 0.51 9.22 21.20
CA ALA A 135 0.13 8.93 19.81
C ALA A 135 1.31 8.41 18.97
N ALA A 136 2.50 9.01 19.13
CA ALA A 136 3.73 8.57 18.47
C ALA A 136 4.12 7.15 18.92
N LEU A 137 4.02 6.84 20.21
CA LEU A 137 4.26 5.50 20.74
C LEU A 137 3.28 4.45 20.19
N ARG A 138 2.02 4.82 19.97
CA ARG A 138 1.06 3.94 19.29
C ARG A 138 1.48 3.67 17.84
N LEU A 139 1.85 4.72 17.10
CA LEU A 139 2.35 4.57 15.73
C LEU A 139 3.59 3.68 15.68
N LEU A 140 4.56 3.86 16.59
CA LEU A 140 5.75 2.99 16.66
C LEU A 140 5.38 1.52 16.88
N ARG A 141 4.44 1.23 17.79
CA ARG A 141 3.96 -0.15 18.00
C ARG A 141 3.32 -0.74 16.74
N ALA A 142 2.53 0.05 16.02
CA ALA A 142 1.94 -0.38 14.75
C ALA A 142 3.03 -0.64 13.69
N MET A 143 4.04 0.22 13.61
CA MET A 143 5.17 0.05 12.69
C MET A 143 6.00 -1.19 13.00
N ASP A 144 6.24 -1.46 14.29
CA ASP A 144 6.96 -2.66 14.76
C ASP A 144 6.18 -3.93 14.47
N ALA A 145 4.86 -3.92 14.70
CA ALA A 145 3.98 -5.04 14.38
C ALA A 145 3.98 -5.32 12.87
N PHE A 146 3.92 -4.27 12.03
CA PHE A 146 3.97 -4.43 10.58
C PHE A 146 5.30 -5.00 10.09
N GLU A 147 6.43 -4.51 10.63
CA GLU A 147 7.76 -5.01 10.31
C GLU A 147 7.93 -6.48 10.71
N ALA A 148 7.39 -6.89 11.86
CA ALA A 148 7.46 -8.26 12.35
C ALA A 148 6.49 -9.24 11.67
N HIS A 149 5.44 -8.75 10.99
CA HIS A 149 4.40 -9.59 10.40
C HIS A 149 4.88 -10.36 9.16
N ASP A 150 4.83 -11.69 9.18
CA ASP A 150 5.21 -12.58 8.08
C ASP A 150 4.01 -13.26 7.39
N GLY A 151 2.80 -13.05 7.93
CA GLY A 151 1.55 -13.58 7.40
C GLY A 151 0.94 -12.76 6.27
N ALA A 152 -0.24 -13.18 5.82
CA ALA A 152 -1.04 -12.42 4.87
C ALA A 152 -1.46 -11.07 5.46
N LEU A 153 -1.37 -10.02 4.65
CA LEU A 153 -1.86 -8.68 4.99
C LEU A 153 -3.31 -8.52 4.52
N ALA A 154 -4.06 -7.67 5.22
CA ALA A 154 -5.41 -7.31 4.79
C ALA A 154 -5.37 -6.45 3.51
N PRO A 155 -6.40 -6.47 2.64
CA PRO A 155 -6.48 -5.57 1.50
C PRO A 155 -6.57 -4.10 1.92
N HIS A 156 -5.88 -3.21 1.20
CA HIS A 156 -5.92 -1.77 1.45
C HIS A 156 -7.30 -1.22 1.11
N PHE A 157 -7.85 -0.35 1.96
CA PHE A 157 -9.21 0.18 1.81
C PHE A 157 -9.49 0.83 0.46
N ALA A 158 -8.47 1.42 -0.16
CA ALA A 158 -8.56 2.06 -1.47
C ALA A 158 -7.81 1.32 -2.57
N TYR A 159 -6.68 0.67 -2.27
CA TYR A 159 -5.74 0.17 -3.30
C TYR A 159 -5.92 -1.32 -3.60
N GLY A 160 -6.75 -2.04 -2.83
CA GLY A 160 -6.91 -3.48 -2.97
C GLY A 160 -5.74 -4.26 -2.35
N VAL A 161 -5.48 -5.46 -2.87
CA VAL A 161 -4.43 -6.34 -2.33
C VAL A 161 -3.05 -5.75 -2.62
N LEU A 162 -2.24 -5.63 -1.59
CA LEU A 162 -0.84 -5.22 -1.68
C LEU A 162 0.03 -6.26 -0.97
N ASP A 163 1.22 -6.51 -1.48
CA ASP A 163 2.24 -7.27 -0.76
C ASP A 163 2.96 -6.39 0.28
N LYS A 164 3.82 -7.02 1.09
CA LYS A 164 4.52 -6.31 2.18
C LYS A 164 5.42 -5.17 1.67
N PRO A 165 6.24 -5.34 0.61
CA PRO A 165 7.00 -4.22 0.03
C PRO A 165 6.12 -3.05 -0.45
N ALA A 166 5.02 -3.33 -1.16
CA ALA A 166 4.10 -2.29 -1.62
C ALA A 166 3.43 -1.56 -0.44
N TYR A 167 3.01 -2.28 0.60
CA TYR A 167 2.48 -1.68 1.81
C TYR A 167 3.49 -0.81 2.55
N ALA A 168 4.74 -1.29 2.70
CA ALA A 168 5.80 -0.52 3.34
C ALA A 168 5.99 0.83 2.63
N ARG A 169 6.04 0.81 1.29
CA ARG A 169 6.15 2.03 0.49
C ARG A 169 4.93 2.92 0.60
N ALA A 170 3.72 2.37 0.57
CA ALA A 170 2.49 3.13 0.77
C ALA A 170 2.46 3.83 2.13
N HIS A 171 2.85 3.12 3.21
CA HIS A 171 2.95 3.69 4.55
C HIS A 171 4.06 4.75 4.65
N GLN A 172 5.22 4.54 4.03
CA GLN A 172 6.30 5.55 3.99
C GLN A 172 5.86 6.82 3.26
N MET A 173 5.21 6.70 2.11
CA MET A 173 4.69 7.86 1.36
C MET A 173 3.56 8.57 2.12
N HIS A 174 2.70 7.82 2.80
CA HIS A 174 1.64 8.37 3.65
C HIS A 174 2.24 9.16 4.83
N LEU A 175 3.24 8.58 5.51
CA LEU A 175 3.99 9.26 6.55
C LEU A 175 4.66 10.53 6.02
N ALA A 176 5.32 10.47 4.86
CA ALA A 176 5.98 11.60 4.24
C ALA A 176 5.00 12.73 3.89
N ALA A 177 3.80 12.40 3.42
CA ALA A 177 2.76 13.39 3.09
C ALA A 177 2.32 14.18 4.34
N HIS A 178 2.02 13.48 5.45
CA HIS A 178 1.68 14.16 6.72
C HIS A 178 2.86 14.91 7.32
N TRP A 179 4.09 14.41 7.16
CA TRP A 179 5.29 15.06 7.71
C TRP A 179 5.53 16.47 7.16
N GLN A 180 4.96 16.80 5.99
CA GLN A 180 5.02 18.14 5.42
C GLN A 180 4.32 19.19 6.30
N GLN A 181 3.36 18.77 7.13
CA GLN A 181 2.67 19.65 8.08
C GLN A 181 3.34 19.68 9.45
N PHE A 182 4.39 18.88 9.66
CA PHE A 182 5.06 18.80 10.96
C PHE A 182 6.22 19.79 11.02
N GLU A 183 6.27 20.55 12.10
CA GLU A 183 7.31 21.54 12.32
C GLU A 183 7.82 21.49 13.76
N GLU A 184 9.11 21.72 13.92
CA GLU A 184 9.72 21.83 15.24
C GLU A 184 9.64 23.28 15.73
N THR A 185 9.12 23.46 16.94
CA THR A 185 9.11 24.77 17.60
C THR A 185 10.52 25.15 18.03
N ARG A 186 11.16 26.07 17.30
CA ARG A 186 12.37 26.77 17.79
C ARG A 186 11.95 27.83 18.79
N LEU A 187 12.71 27.98 19.87
CA LEU A 187 12.58 29.15 20.73
C LEU A 187 13.06 30.37 19.92
N ALA A 188 12.27 31.43 19.94
CA ALA A 188 12.71 32.75 19.52
C ALA A 188 13.77 33.30 20.50
#